data_AF-A0AAN5VLK3-F1
#
_entry.id   AF-A0AAN5VLK3-F1
#
_cell.length_a   1.000
_cell.length_b   1.000
_cell.length_c   1.000
_cell.angle_alpha   90.00
_cell.angle_beta   90.00
_cell.angle_gamma   90.00
#
_symmetry.space_group_name_H-M   'P 1'
#
loop_
_entity.id
_entity.type
_entity.pdbx_description
1 polymer ?
#
loop_
_entity_poly.entity_id
_entity_poly.type
_entity_poly.pdbx_seq_one_letter_code
_entity_poly.pdbx_strand_id
1 'polypeptide(L)'
;MDKNCFSCSKQFLKNCEILERNKLYIKIHEMDGAVGANEFKENFMCENYRSMNIEYPIEVYKINNKYRNKGHYKESKIGKFVKVRPCKKEYENKTYLGFYLGELSNSLSISYAPKTKELDINSGMSPAIFVFELNEIIYGNESFWGVIEREEDLKEISNSDIENLWYVKALKSIDKDSDIN
;
A
#
# COMPACT_ATOMS: atom_id res chain seq x y z
N MET A 1 22.69 -0.22 18.31
CA MET A 1 21.32 -0.01 17.79
C MET A 1 20.47 -1.16 18.26
N ASP A 2 19.48 -0.81 19.07
CA ASP A 2 18.71 -1.71 19.92
C ASP A 2 17.85 -2.66 19.08
N LYS A 3 18.04 -3.96 19.34
CA LYS A 3 17.76 -5.07 18.43
C LYS A 3 16.35 -5.61 18.62
N ASN A 4 15.35 -4.87 18.12
CA ASN A 4 14.03 -5.45 17.89
C ASN A 4 13.93 -6.08 16.51
N CYS A 5 13.57 -7.36 16.46
CA CYS A 5 13.27 -8.01 15.20
C CYS A 5 12.08 -7.30 14.52
N PHE A 6 11.98 -7.35 13.18
CA PHE A 6 10.85 -6.72 12.48
C PHE A 6 9.47 -7.19 13.01
N SER A 7 9.33 -8.50 13.24
CA SER A 7 8.12 -9.10 13.81
C SER A 7 7.85 -8.70 15.25
N CYS A 8 8.88 -8.23 15.97
CA CYS A 8 8.78 -7.76 17.35
C CYS A 8 8.28 -6.32 17.38
N SER A 9 8.68 -5.48 16.42
CA SER A 9 8.41 -4.04 16.42
C SER A 9 7.16 -3.61 15.65
N LYS A 10 6.81 -4.28 14.55
CA LYS A 10 5.84 -3.70 13.58
C LYS A 10 4.80 -4.65 12.98
N GLN A 11 4.75 -5.93 13.36
CA GLN A 11 3.72 -6.85 12.84
C GLN A 11 2.51 -6.95 13.76
N PHE A 12 1.33 -6.80 13.17
CA PHE A 12 0.01 -6.94 13.81
C PHE A 12 -0.52 -8.39 13.79
N LEU A 13 0.01 -9.25 12.92
CA LEU A 13 -0.55 -10.59 12.64
C LEU A 13 0.40 -11.78 12.90
N LYS A 14 1.70 -11.54 13.11
CA LYS A 14 2.67 -12.58 13.50
C LYS A 14 3.67 -11.97 14.47
N ASN A 15 3.57 -12.34 15.73
CA ASN A 15 4.55 -11.93 16.72
C ASN A 15 5.74 -12.89 16.67
N CYS A 16 6.91 -12.41 17.08
CA CYS A 16 8.05 -13.27 17.30
C CYS A 16 7.73 -14.31 18.38
N GLU A 17 8.07 -15.58 18.19
CA GLU A 17 7.84 -16.64 19.20
C GLU A 17 8.43 -16.28 20.57
N ILE A 18 9.54 -15.53 20.61
CA ILE A 18 10.14 -15.04 21.86
C ILE A 18 9.20 -14.04 22.54
N LEU A 19 8.61 -13.12 21.77
CA LEU A 19 7.70 -12.11 22.29
C LEU A 19 6.39 -12.75 22.76
N GLU A 20 5.87 -13.73 22.01
CA GLU A 20 4.66 -14.49 22.37
C GLU A 20 4.84 -15.32 23.64
N ARG A 21 6.07 -15.70 24.00
CA ARG A 21 6.37 -16.40 25.25
C ARG A 21 6.81 -15.46 26.38
N ASN A 22 6.92 -14.16 26.11
CA ASN A 22 7.34 -13.19 27.12
C ASN A 22 6.16 -12.88 28.07
N LYS A 23 6.30 -13.29 29.33
CA LYS A 23 5.25 -13.14 30.36
C LYS A 23 4.87 -11.68 30.62
N LEU A 24 5.82 -10.75 30.51
CA LEU A 24 5.55 -9.31 30.70
C LEU A 24 4.77 -8.76 29.51
N TYR A 25 5.16 -9.13 28.29
CA TYR A 25 4.43 -8.75 27.07
C TYR A 25 2.97 -9.24 27.10
N ILE A 26 2.74 -10.51 27.43
CA ILE A 26 1.38 -11.08 27.53
C ILE A 26 0.56 -10.27 28.54
N LYS A 27 1.12 -10.02 29.73
CA LYS A 27 0.42 -9.30 30.80
C LYS A 27 0.09 -7.86 30.40
N ILE A 28 1.03 -7.15 29.78
CA ILE A 28 0.80 -5.78 29.28
C ILE A 28 -0.23 -5.77 28.16
N HIS A 29 -0.19 -6.74 27.25
CA HIS A 29 -1.16 -6.85 26.17
C HIS A 29 -2.58 -7.15 26.70
N GLU A 30 -2.70 -7.92 27.79
CA GLU A 30 -3.98 -8.19 28.46
C GLU A 30 -4.52 -6.98 29.24
N MET A 31 -3.64 -6.18 29.86
CA MET A 31 -4.02 -5.06 30.73
C MET A 31 -4.17 -3.73 29.97
N ASP A 32 -3.22 -3.42 29.10
CA ASP A 32 -3.04 -2.10 28.45
C ASP A 32 -3.27 -2.16 26.94
N GLY A 33 -3.71 -3.32 26.43
CA GLY A 33 -4.07 -3.54 25.04
C GLY A 33 -2.93 -3.26 24.05
N ALA A 34 -3.29 -2.78 22.86
CA ALA A 34 -2.34 -2.54 21.77
C ALA A 34 -1.34 -1.41 22.09
N VAL A 35 -1.75 -0.40 22.86
CA VAL A 35 -0.92 0.76 23.20
C VAL A 35 0.23 0.33 24.12
N GLY A 36 -0.06 -0.30 25.26
CA GLY A 36 0.99 -0.79 26.15
C GLY A 36 1.84 -1.88 25.51
N ALA A 37 1.24 -2.74 24.67
CA ALA A 37 2.01 -3.72 23.90
C ALA A 37 3.02 -3.07 22.95
N ASN A 38 2.68 -1.93 22.32
CA ASN A 38 3.59 -1.19 21.46
C ASN A 38 4.71 -0.51 22.26
N GLU A 39 4.42 0.12 23.40
CA GLU A 39 5.44 0.72 24.28
C GLU A 39 6.44 -0.31 24.80
N PHE A 40 5.96 -1.50 25.18
CA PHE A 40 6.85 -2.61 25.55
C PHE A 40 7.74 -3.02 24.37
N LYS A 41 7.16 -3.14 23.18
CA LYS A 41 7.88 -3.51 21.95
C LYS A 41 8.96 -2.50 21.57
N GLU A 42 8.85 -1.22 21.91
CA GLU A 42 9.89 -0.23 21.63
C GLU A 42 11.20 -0.52 22.40
N ASN A 43 11.08 -1.03 23.62
CA ASN A 43 12.20 -1.25 24.54
C ASN A 43 12.63 -2.73 24.63
N PHE A 44 11.89 -3.63 23.99
CA PHE A 44 12.20 -5.06 23.97
C PHE A 44 13.50 -5.32 23.20
N MET A 45 14.29 -6.32 23.61
CA MET A 45 15.49 -6.74 22.90
C MET A 45 15.34 -8.19 22.51
N CYS A 46 15.28 -8.46 21.20
CA CYS A 46 15.06 -9.80 20.68
C CYS A 46 16.40 -10.50 20.45
N GLU A 47 16.64 -11.61 21.16
CA GLU A 47 17.83 -12.43 20.97
C GLU A 47 17.87 -13.10 19.59
N ASN A 48 16.71 -13.39 19.00
CA ASN A 48 16.57 -13.85 17.61
C ASN A 48 16.39 -12.68 16.63
N TYR A 49 17.08 -11.56 16.89
CA TYR A 49 17.04 -10.41 15.99
C TYR A 49 17.36 -10.83 14.55
N ARG A 50 16.46 -10.45 13.65
CA ARG A 50 16.69 -10.50 12.22
C ARG A 50 16.30 -9.16 11.63
N SER A 51 17.25 -8.57 10.91
CA SER A 51 17.05 -7.31 10.21
C SER A 51 15.89 -7.44 9.22
N MET A 52 15.08 -6.39 9.16
CA MET A 52 14.05 -6.23 8.13
C MET A 52 14.67 -5.97 6.76
N ASN A 53 15.83 -5.32 6.78
CA ASN A 53 16.52 -4.86 5.59
C ASN A 53 17.42 -5.96 5.04
N ILE A 54 17.66 -5.90 3.74
CA ILE A 54 18.67 -6.71 3.08
C ILE A 54 20.03 -6.14 3.49
N GLU A 55 20.82 -6.93 4.19
CA GLU A 55 22.17 -6.55 4.64
C GLU A 55 23.20 -7.15 3.69
N TYR A 56 24.10 -6.31 3.19
CA TYR A 56 25.13 -6.72 2.25
C TYR A 56 26.41 -7.15 2.96
N PRO A 57 27.20 -8.07 2.36
CA PRO A 57 26.95 -8.72 1.07
C PRO A 57 25.90 -9.84 1.14
N ILE A 58 25.19 -10.07 0.03
CA ILE A 58 24.29 -11.22 -0.13
C ILE A 58 24.75 -12.12 -1.26
N GLU A 59 24.39 -13.40 -1.17
CA GLU A 59 24.59 -14.38 -2.24
C GLU A 59 23.21 -14.76 -2.79
N VAL A 60 23.04 -14.72 -4.11
CA VAL A 60 21.75 -14.97 -4.76
C VAL A 60 21.88 -16.16 -5.70
N TYR A 61 21.12 -17.21 -5.43
CA TYR A 61 21.09 -18.43 -6.25
C TYR A 61 20.03 -18.36 -7.35
N LYS A 62 18.96 -17.59 -7.12
CA LYS A 62 17.85 -17.46 -8.07
C LYS A 62 17.16 -16.12 -7.93
N ILE A 63 16.78 -15.55 -9.07
CA ILE A 63 15.91 -14.37 -9.13
C ILE A 63 14.55 -14.84 -9.66
N ASN A 64 13.53 -14.76 -8.83
CA ASN A 64 12.16 -15.03 -9.22
C ASN A 64 11.49 -13.74 -9.66
N ASN A 65 10.96 -13.75 -10.87
CA ASN A 65 10.24 -12.62 -11.38
C ASN A 65 8.75 -12.90 -11.43
N LYS A 66 7.99 -12.24 -10.56
CA LYS A 66 6.55 -12.45 -10.43
C LYS A 66 5.74 -11.45 -11.28
N TYR A 67 6.31 -10.94 -12.38
CA TYR A 67 5.60 -10.10 -13.36
C TYR A 67 4.39 -10.79 -14.04
N ARG A 68 4.12 -12.07 -13.77
CA ARG A 68 3.06 -12.81 -14.46
C ARG A 68 1.67 -12.35 -14.04
N ASN A 69 0.99 -11.75 -15.01
CA ASN A 69 -0.47 -11.81 -15.22
C ASN A 69 -1.33 -11.39 -14.04
N LYS A 70 -1.04 -10.25 -13.42
CA LYS A 70 -1.95 -9.64 -12.44
C LYS A 70 -2.23 -8.21 -12.86
N GLY A 71 -3.03 -8.09 -13.90
CA GLY A 71 -3.58 -6.80 -14.27
C GLY A 71 -4.66 -6.91 -15.32
N HIS A 72 -5.79 -7.51 -14.97
CA HIS A 72 -7.00 -7.51 -15.82
C HIS A 72 -7.95 -6.38 -15.43
N TYR A 73 -7.55 -5.47 -14.52
CA TYR A 73 -8.46 -4.47 -14.02
C TYR A 73 -8.89 -3.56 -15.17
N LYS A 74 -10.14 -3.70 -15.58
CA LYS A 74 -10.74 -2.96 -16.71
C LYS A 74 -9.93 -3.08 -18.02
N GLU A 75 -9.35 -4.24 -18.31
CA GLU A 75 -8.61 -4.47 -19.57
C GLU A 75 -9.45 -4.16 -20.83
N SER A 76 -10.75 -4.48 -20.79
CA SER A 76 -11.71 -4.14 -21.87
C SER A 76 -11.94 -2.63 -22.06
N LYS A 77 -11.41 -1.79 -21.17
CA LYS A 77 -11.51 -0.33 -21.22
C LYS A 77 -10.22 0.34 -21.68
N ILE A 78 -9.15 -0.43 -21.96
CA ILE A 78 -7.92 0.13 -22.53
C ILE A 78 -8.26 0.91 -23.81
N GLY A 79 -7.70 2.11 -23.92
CA GLY A 79 -7.95 3.04 -25.02
C GLY A 79 -9.25 3.83 -24.91
N LYS A 80 -9.97 3.76 -23.78
CA LYS A 80 -11.11 4.62 -23.51
C LYS A 80 -10.69 5.94 -22.89
N PHE A 81 -11.48 6.98 -23.14
CA PHE A 81 -11.37 8.23 -22.40
C PHE A 81 -11.84 8.04 -20.96
N VAL A 82 -11.17 8.73 -20.05
CA VAL A 82 -11.47 8.76 -18.63
C VAL A 82 -11.46 10.18 -18.12
N LYS A 83 -12.27 10.45 -17.11
CA LYS A 83 -12.09 11.62 -16.26
C LYS A 83 -11.17 11.26 -15.11
N VAL A 84 -10.28 12.17 -14.73
CA VAL A 84 -9.30 11.95 -13.68
C VAL A 84 -9.13 13.21 -12.84
N ARG A 85 -9.20 13.07 -11.52
CA ARG A 85 -8.91 14.09 -10.54
C ARG A 85 -7.73 13.62 -9.69
N PRO A 86 -6.51 14.09 -9.98
CA PRO A 86 -5.33 13.77 -9.19
C PRO A 86 -5.46 14.23 -7.73
N CYS A 87 -4.81 13.51 -6.82
CA CYS A 87 -4.89 13.77 -5.38
C CYS A 87 -3.85 14.79 -4.87
N LYS A 88 -2.79 15.08 -5.63
CA LYS A 88 -1.76 16.03 -5.19
C LYS A 88 -2.31 17.46 -5.20
N LYS A 89 -1.86 18.26 -4.22
CA LYS A 89 -2.30 19.65 -4.03
C LYS A 89 -2.04 20.55 -5.24
N GLU A 90 -0.96 20.30 -5.98
CA GLU A 90 -0.55 21.08 -7.16
C GLU A 90 -1.57 21.05 -8.31
N TYR A 91 -2.46 20.04 -8.33
CA TYR A 91 -3.51 19.93 -9.33
C TYR A 91 -4.83 20.58 -8.90
N GLU A 92 -4.84 21.26 -7.75
CA GLU A 92 -5.94 22.12 -7.27
C GLU A 92 -7.33 21.47 -7.31
N ASN A 93 -7.40 20.15 -7.09
CA ASN A 93 -8.64 19.37 -7.16
C ASN A 93 -9.36 19.39 -8.52
N LYS A 94 -8.68 19.82 -9.58
CA LYS A 94 -9.24 19.89 -10.93
C LYS A 94 -9.44 18.49 -11.51
N THR A 95 -10.53 18.34 -12.26
CA THR A 95 -10.78 17.15 -13.08
C THR A 95 -10.29 17.39 -14.49
N TYR A 96 -9.59 16.41 -15.05
CA TYR A 96 -9.00 16.42 -16.38
C TYR A 96 -9.54 15.29 -17.24
N LEU A 97 -9.43 15.45 -18.55
CA LEU A 97 -9.61 14.39 -19.52
C LEU A 97 -8.31 13.60 -19.68
N GLY A 98 -8.41 12.28 -19.64
CA GLY A 98 -7.29 11.37 -19.86
C GLY A 98 -7.63 10.19 -20.76
N PHE A 99 -6.60 9.45 -21.12
CA PHE A 99 -6.66 8.25 -21.95
C PHE A 99 -6.13 7.05 -21.16
N TYR A 100 -6.97 6.03 -20.99
CA TYR A 100 -6.61 4.89 -20.16
C TYR A 100 -5.69 3.92 -20.91
N LEU A 101 -4.48 3.71 -20.38
CA LEU A 101 -3.43 2.89 -20.99
C LEU A 101 -3.44 1.44 -20.53
N GLY A 102 -4.28 1.09 -19.56
CA GLY A 102 -4.24 -0.21 -18.87
C GLY A 102 -3.52 -0.11 -17.53
N GLU A 103 -3.05 -1.23 -17.01
CA GLU A 103 -2.24 -1.23 -15.78
C GLU A 103 -0.75 -1.23 -16.11
N LEU A 104 -0.01 -0.29 -15.53
CA LEU A 104 1.45 -0.20 -15.63
C LEU A 104 2.08 -0.31 -14.24
N SER A 105 3.34 -0.73 -14.22
CA SER A 105 4.12 -0.79 -12.98
C SER A 105 4.48 0.61 -12.49
N ASN A 106 4.09 0.96 -11.27
CA ASN A 106 4.48 2.23 -10.64
C ASN A 106 5.46 2.06 -9.47
N SER A 107 5.73 0.82 -9.06
CA SER A 107 6.58 0.52 -7.93
C SER A 107 7.18 -0.88 -8.04
N LEU A 108 8.38 -1.05 -7.50
CA LEU A 108 9.07 -2.32 -7.39
C LEU A 108 9.29 -2.65 -5.92
N SER A 109 8.98 -3.89 -5.56
CA SER A 109 9.25 -4.46 -4.24
C SER A 109 10.17 -5.65 -4.39
N ILE A 110 11.32 -5.56 -3.73
CA ILE A 110 12.34 -6.60 -3.73
C ILE A 110 12.37 -7.23 -2.34
N SER A 111 12.31 -8.55 -2.29
CA SER A 111 12.47 -9.31 -1.04
C SER A 111 13.49 -10.42 -1.22
N TYR A 112 14.23 -10.72 -0.17
CA TYR A 112 15.28 -11.73 -0.18
C TYR A 112 15.00 -12.78 0.89
N ALA A 113 15.12 -14.05 0.51
CA ALA A 113 14.96 -15.21 1.38
C ALA A 113 16.33 -15.82 1.69
N PRO A 114 16.96 -15.54 2.86
CA PRO A 114 18.33 -15.99 3.16
C PRO A 114 18.49 -17.50 3.23
N LYS A 115 17.44 -18.24 3.61
CA LYS A 115 17.49 -19.71 3.70
C LYS A 115 17.64 -20.37 2.32
N THR A 116 16.95 -19.83 1.32
CA THR A 116 16.94 -20.37 -0.05
C THR A 116 17.85 -19.60 -0.99
N LYS A 117 18.34 -18.43 -0.56
CA LYS A 117 19.11 -17.46 -1.35
C LYS A 117 18.36 -17.00 -2.60
N GLU A 118 17.04 -16.95 -2.52
CA GLU A 118 16.19 -16.48 -3.61
C GLU A 118 15.83 -15.00 -3.43
N LEU A 119 15.91 -14.25 -4.53
CA LEU A 119 15.46 -12.87 -4.63
C LEU A 119 14.13 -12.83 -5.38
N ASP A 120 13.09 -12.34 -4.71
CA ASP A 120 11.75 -12.17 -5.29
C ASP A 120 11.55 -10.71 -5.69
N ILE A 121 11.31 -10.49 -6.98
CA ILE A 121 10.94 -9.18 -7.53
C ILE A 121 9.43 -9.17 -7.79
N ASN A 122 8.76 -8.20 -7.18
CA ASN A 122 7.34 -7.93 -7.37
C ASN A 122 7.15 -6.52 -7.90
N SER A 123 6.15 -6.34 -8.74
CA SER A 123 5.74 -5.02 -9.22
C SER A 123 4.37 -4.66 -8.68
N GLY A 124 4.23 -3.45 -8.14
CA GLY A 124 2.93 -2.84 -7.95
C GLY A 124 2.39 -2.38 -9.30
N MET A 125 1.24 -2.92 -9.69
CA MET A 125 0.52 -2.52 -10.89
C MET A 125 -0.55 -1.52 -10.49
N SER A 126 -0.73 -0.48 -11.29
CA SER A 126 -1.80 0.50 -11.09
C SER A 126 -2.35 0.95 -12.44
N PRO A 127 -3.65 1.29 -12.53
CA PRO A 127 -4.21 1.95 -13.69
C PRO A 127 -3.34 3.14 -14.11
N ALA A 128 -2.93 3.20 -15.37
CA ALA A 128 -2.14 4.29 -15.91
C ALA A 128 -3.01 5.12 -16.86
N ILE A 129 -3.04 6.43 -16.63
CA ILE A 129 -3.88 7.36 -17.37
C ILE A 129 -2.98 8.46 -17.92
N PHE A 130 -2.91 8.58 -19.23
CA PHE A 130 -2.26 9.74 -19.85
C PHE A 130 -3.20 10.94 -19.80
N VAL A 131 -2.78 12.02 -19.14
CA VAL A 131 -3.58 13.25 -18.98
C VAL A 131 -3.09 14.29 -19.97
N PHE A 132 -3.94 14.63 -20.95
CA PHE A 132 -3.54 15.47 -22.08
C PHE A 132 -3.09 16.87 -21.68
N GLU A 133 -3.83 17.52 -20.78
CA GLU A 133 -3.53 18.89 -20.34
C GLU A 133 -2.22 18.97 -19.56
N LEU A 134 -1.92 17.94 -18.77
CA LEU A 134 -0.71 17.86 -17.95
C LEU A 134 0.49 17.32 -18.74
N ASN A 135 0.23 16.59 -19.84
CA ASN A 135 1.23 15.82 -20.59
C ASN A 135 2.00 14.81 -19.71
N GLU A 136 1.28 14.16 -18.79
CA GLU A 136 1.85 13.28 -17.77
C GLU A 136 1.00 12.00 -17.63
N ILE A 137 1.62 10.92 -17.15
CA ILE A 137 0.90 9.73 -16.71
C ILE A 137 0.57 9.90 -15.23
N ILE A 138 -0.72 9.87 -14.91
CA ILE A 138 -1.22 9.82 -13.53
C ILE A 138 -1.67 8.40 -13.24
N TYR A 139 -1.21 7.84 -12.12
CA TYR A 139 -1.63 6.50 -11.71
C TYR A 139 -2.96 6.52 -10.96
N GLY A 140 -3.70 5.41 -11.05
CA GLY A 140 -5.02 5.26 -10.44
C GLY A 140 -4.98 5.25 -8.92
N ASN A 141 -3.86 4.89 -8.30
CA ASN A 141 -3.65 5.02 -6.86
C ASN A 141 -3.29 6.46 -6.42
N GLU A 142 -3.05 7.36 -7.36
CA GLU A 142 -2.73 8.78 -7.14
C GLU A 142 -3.91 9.70 -7.49
N SER A 143 -5.08 9.13 -7.87
CA SER A 143 -6.20 9.88 -8.41
C SER A 143 -7.56 9.23 -8.18
N PHE A 144 -8.61 10.03 -8.24
CA PHE A 144 -9.97 9.55 -8.47
C PHE A 144 -10.24 9.57 -9.98
N TRP A 145 -10.80 8.49 -10.53
CA TRP A 145 -11.02 8.44 -11.98
C TRP A 145 -12.17 7.52 -12.37
N GLY A 146 -12.70 7.73 -13.57
CA GLY A 146 -13.79 6.93 -14.13
C GLY A 146 -13.80 6.96 -15.65
N VAL A 147 -14.27 5.86 -16.26
CA VAL A 147 -14.45 5.77 -17.72
C VAL A 147 -15.59 6.70 -18.15
N ILE A 148 -15.37 7.39 -19.25
CA ILE A 148 -16.37 8.22 -19.93
C ILE A 148 -16.99 7.35 -21.01
N GLU A 149 -18.26 6.99 -20.86
CA GLU A 149 -19.01 6.23 -21.87
C GLU A 149 -19.87 7.18 -22.73
N ARG A 150 -20.27 8.32 -22.17
CA ARG A 150 -21.03 9.37 -22.85
C ARG A 150 -20.51 10.76 -22.46
N GLU A 151 -20.87 11.78 -23.23
CA GLU A 151 -20.42 13.16 -23.01
C GLU A 151 -20.81 13.70 -21.62
N GLU A 152 -21.96 13.30 -21.08
CA GLU A 152 -22.41 13.75 -19.75
C GLU A 152 -21.53 13.21 -18.61
N ASP A 153 -20.72 12.17 -18.87
CA ASP A 153 -19.83 11.59 -17.88
C ASP A 153 -18.59 12.47 -17.66
N LEU A 154 -18.29 13.42 -18.55
CA LEU A 154 -17.16 14.37 -18.46
C LEU A 154 -17.31 15.42 -17.34
N LYS A 155 -18.36 15.34 -16.53
CA LYS A 155 -18.55 16.22 -15.37
C LYS A 155 -17.40 16.11 -14.37
N GLU A 156 -17.10 17.23 -13.74
CA GLU A 156 -16.14 17.36 -12.65
C GLU A 156 -16.40 16.32 -11.55
N ILE A 157 -15.34 15.70 -11.06
CA ILE A 157 -15.38 14.81 -9.90
C ILE A 157 -15.44 15.71 -8.67
N SER A 158 -16.61 15.82 -8.04
CA SER A 158 -16.82 16.65 -6.86
C SER A 158 -16.37 15.94 -5.58
N ASN A 159 -16.24 16.70 -4.48
CA ASN A 159 -16.01 16.09 -3.16
C ASN A 159 -17.17 15.17 -2.75
N SER A 160 -18.42 15.53 -3.09
CA SER A 160 -19.59 14.69 -2.82
C SER A 160 -19.50 13.34 -3.54
N ASP A 161 -19.01 13.31 -4.77
CA ASP A 161 -18.81 12.05 -5.51
C ASP A 161 -17.80 11.15 -4.79
N ILE A 162 -16.69 11.73 -4.32
CA ILE A 162 -15.63 11.03 -3.58
C ILE A 162 -16.17 10.51 -2.24
N GLU A 163 -16.87 11.35 -1.48
CA GLU A 163 -17.45 10.99 -0.20
C GLU A 163 -18.53 9.90 -0.30
N ASN A 164 -19.11 9.75 -1.49
CA ASN A 164 -20.11 8.72 -1.75
C ASN A 164 -19.53 7.35 -2.10
N LEU A 165 -18.22 7.23 -2.36
CA LEU A 165 -17.55 5.96 -2.63
C LEU A 165 -17.54 5.07 -1.38
N TRP A 166 -17.89 3.79 -1.56
CA TRP A 166 -18.05 2.84 -0.46
C TRP A 166 -16.79 2.71 0.41
N TYR A 167 -15.60 2.71 -0.21
CA TYR A 167 -14.33 2.57 0.51
C TYR A 167 -13.94 3.86 1.24
N VAL A 168 -14.32 5.03 0.72
CA VAL A 168 -14.12 6.31 1.44
C VAL A 168 -15.01 6.36 2.67
N LYS A 169 -16.27 5.89 2.56
CA LYS A 169 -17.18 5.77 3.71
C LYS A 169 -16.62 4.79 4.75
N ALA A 170 -16.13 3.63 4.33
CA ALA A 170 -15.57 2.62 5.20
C ALA A 170 -14.30 3.11 5.94
N LEU A 171 -13.40 3.82 5.25
CA LEU A 171 -12.21 4.42 5.88
C LEU A 171 -12.63 5.45 6.94
N LYS A 172 -13.54 6.37 6.59
CA LYS A 172 -14.05 7.37 7.53
C LYS A 172 -14.77 6.77 8.75
N SER A 173 -15.41 5.60 8.64
CA SER A 173 -15.99 4.93 9.81
C SER A 173 -14.92 4.34 10.73
N ILE A 174 -13.84 3.79 10.16
CA ILE A 174 -12.73 3.25 10.95
C ILE A 174 -12.01 4.37 11.71
N ASP A 175 -11.76 5.51 11.06
CA ASP A 175 -11.11 6.67 11.69
C ASP A 175 -11.93 7.18 12.89
N LYS A 176 -13.27 7.21 12.77
CA LYS A 176 -14.15 7.63 13.87
C LYS A 176 -14.12 6.67 15.06
N ASP A 177 -13.93 5.37 14.82
CA ASP A 177 -13.82 4.38 15.89
C ASP A 177 -12.43 4.43 16.57
N SER A 178 -11.40 4.95 15.90
CA SER A 178 -10.07 5.17 16.49
C SER A 178 -9.96 6.40 17.39
N ASP A 179 -10.86 7.38 17.24
CA ASP A 179 -10.93 8.58 18.10
C ASP A 179 -11.78 8.38 19.38
N ILE A 180 -12.40 7.20 19.53
CA ILE A 180 -13.31 6.87 20.65
C ILE A 180 -12.65 5.88 21.65
N ASN A 181 -11.40 5.46 21.40
CA ASN A 181 -10.60 4.61 22.31
C ASN A 181 -9.34 5.33 22.77
#